data_AF-E3P9V2-F1
#
_entry.id   AF-E3P9V2-F1
#
_cell.length_a   1.000
_cell.length_b   1.000
_cell.length_c   1.000
_cell.angle_alpha   90.00
_cell.angle_beta   90.00
_cell.angle_gamma   90.00
#
_symmetry.space_group_name_H-M   'P 1'
#
loop_
_entity.id
_entity.type
_entity.pdbx_description
1 polymer ?
#
loop_
_entity_poly.entity_id
_entity_poly.type
_entity_poly.pdbx_seq_one_letter_code
_entity_poly.pdbx_strand_id
1 'polypeptide(L)'
;RVPCIIYNQDGGVTKAFRNIPGITLQNVNKLNLLRLAPGGHVGRFCIWTESAFRKLDDLYGTWRKPASLKAGYTLPMHKMTNTDLSRILKSEEIQKALRTPSKNIHRRVLKKNPLKNLRIMLKLNPYAKTARRNAILKHNPAIKAKMLKPKKKPGKKGAPKKPKA
;
A
#
# COMPACT_ATOMS: atom_id res chain seq x y z
N ARG A 1 16.68 -11.20 -26.07
CA ARG A 1 17.73 -10.43 -26.81
C ARG A 1 18.64 -9.80 -25.77
N VAL A 2 19.96 -9.82 -25.98
CA VAL A 2 20.96 -9.57 -24.93
C VAL A 2 21.34 -8.07 -24.90
N PRO A 3 22.41 -7.54 -25.53
CA PRO A 3 22.61 -6.08 -25.67
C PRO A 3 22.22 -5.53 -27.06
N CYS A 4 22.03 -4.22 -27.14
CA CYS A 4 21.96 -3.46 -28.40
C CYS A 4 23.16 -2.51 -28.49
N ILE A 5 24.06 -2.72 -29.45
CA ILE A 5 25.23 -1.86 -29.66
C ILE A 5 24.85 -0.76 -30.66
N ILE A 6 25.08 0.49 -30.27
CA ILE A 6 24.73 1.67 -31.06
C ILE A 6 26.00 2.44 -31.40
N TYR A 7 26.21 2.65 -32.70
CA TYR A 7 27.41 3.26 -33.27
C TYR A 7 27.05 4.39 -34.25
N ASN A 8 27.99 5.30 -34.50
CA ASN A 8 27.82 6.40 -35.46
C ASN A 8 28.32 6.04 -36.86
N GLN A 9 29.58 5.60 -36.95
CA GLN A 9 30.25 5.21 -38.19
C GLN A 9 30.65 3.73 -38.12
N ASP A 10 30.54 3.02 -39.24
CA ASP A 10 30.89 1.61 -39.31
C ASP A 10 32.40 1.44 -39.58
N GLY A 11 33.20 1.48 -38.52
CA GLY A 11 34.64 1.19 -38.56
C GLY A 11 34.97 -0.30 -38.49
N GLY A 12 34.08 -1.18 -38.98
CA GLY A 12 34.20 -2.64 -38.83
C GLY A 12 33.46 -3.22 -37.61
N VAL A 13 32.76 -2.38 -36.85
CA VAL A 13 31.95 -2.77 -35.69
C VAL A 13 30.88 -3.80 -36.10
N THR A 14 30.29 -3.62 -37.28
CA THR A 14 29.29 -4.58 -37.76
C THR A 14 29.87 -5.97 -37.97
N LYS A 15 31.03 -6.07 -38.60
CA LYS A 15 31.73 -7.34 -38.85
C LYS A 15 32.15 -8.01 -37.54
N ALA A 16 32.67 -7.23 -36.59
CA ALA A 16 33.13 -7.74 -35.30
C ALA A 16 32.01 -8.38 -34.47
N PHE A 17 30.83 -7.74 -34.41
CA PHE A 17 29.77 -8.15 -33.49
C PHE A 17 28.61 -8.92 -34.14
N ARG A 18 28.54 -9.00 -35.48
CA ARG A 18 27.42 -9.68 -36.17
C ARG A 18 27.39 -11.19 -35.95
N ASN A 19 28.54 -11.83 -35.70
CA ASN A 19 28.62 -13.27 -35.49
C ASN A 19 28.28 -13.71 -34.05
N ILE A 20 28.05 -12.76 -33.14
CA ILE A 20 27.74 -13.08 -31.74
C ILE A 20 26.22 -13.19 -31.56
N PRO A 21 25.69 -14.36 -31.15
CA PRO A 21 24.26 -14.55 -31.02
C PRO A 21 23.66 -13.63 -29.95
N GLY A 22 22.48 -13.07 -30.25
CA GLY A 22 21.73 -12.25 -29.30
C GLY A 22 22.13 -10.77 -29.23
N ILE A 23 23.24 -10.37 -29.87
CA ILE A 23 23.64 -8.97 -30.06
C ILE A 23 22.89 -8.38 -31.26
N THR A 24 22.44 -7.14 -31.14
CA THR A 24 21.97 -6.39 -32.31
C THR A 24 22.73 -5.08 -32.45
N LEU A 25 22.99 -4.69 -33.69
CA LEU A 25 23.72 -3.50 -34.05
C LEU A 25 22.76 -2.45 -34.62
N GLN A 26 22.92 -1.18 -34.24
CA GLN A 26 22.17 -0.07 -34.81
C GLN A 26 23.06 1.15 -35.05
N ASN A 27 22.75 1.87 -36.14
CA ASN A 27 23.32 3.19 -36.36
C ASN A 27 22.48 4.25 -35.63
N VAL A 28 23.13 5.20 -34.96
CA VAL A 28 22.48 6.33 -34.25
C VAL A 28 21.54 7.15 -35.15
N ASN A 29 21.85 7.30 -36.43
CA ASN A 29 21.00 8.03 -37.38
C ASN A 29 19.73 7.24 -37.74
N LYS A 30 19.75 5.92 -37.56
CA LYS A 30 18.69 4.98 -38.00
C LYS A 30 18.26 4.08 -36.84
N LEU A 31 17.96 4.69 -35.70
CA LEU A 31 17.40 3.99 -34.54
C LEU A 31 16.00 3.46 -34.89
N ASN A 32 15.77 2.17 -34.59
CA ASN A 32 14.50 1.51 -34.89
C ASN A 32 13.82 1.09 -33.59
N LEU A 33 12.56 1.53 -33.41
CA LEU A 33 11.74 1.23 -32.25
C LEU A 33 11.59 -0.28 -32.01
N LEU A 34 11.41 -1.10 -33.05
CA LEU A 34 11.25 -2.56 -32.92
C LEU A 34 12.50 -3.27 -32.41
N ARG A 35 13.66 -2.63 -32.56
CA ARG A 35 14.93 -3.13 -32.04
C ARG A 35 15.17 -2.59 -30.63
N LEU A 36 14.84 -1.34 -30.34
CA LEU A 36 14.98 -0.78 -28.99
C LEU A 36 13.97 -1.36 -28.00
N ALA A 37 12.73 -1.62 -28.42
CA ALA A 37 11.66 -2.17 -27.60
C ALA A 37 11.04 -3.42 -28.28
N PRO A 38 11.76 -4.56 -28.29
CA PRO A 38 11.23 -5.79 -28.88
C PRO A 38 9.97 -6.25 -28.12
N GLY A 39 8.88 -6.51 -28.85
CA GLY A 39 7.59 -6.87 -28.25
C GLY A 39 6.90 -5.70 -27.51
N GLY A 40 7.37 -4.46 -27.68
CA GLY A 40 6.80 -3.29 -27.01
C GLY A 40 7.30 -3.07 -25.57
N HIS A 41 8.21 -3.90 -25.06
CA HIS A 41 8.80 -3.70 -23.74
C HIS A 41 9.96 -2.69 -23.79
N VAL A 42 9.86 -1.63 -22.98
CA VAL A 42 10.92 -0.64 -22.80
C VAL A 42 12.04 -1.16 -21.88
N GLY A 43 13.20 -0.50 -21.91
CA GLY A 43 14.32 -0.83 -21.00
C GLY A 43 15.30 -1.87 -21.54
N ARG A 44 15.44 -1.99 -22.87
CA ARG A 44 16.48 -2.84 -23.45
C ARG A 44 17.88 -2.31 -23.12
N PHE A 45 18.76 -3.20 -22.69
CA PHE A 45 20.16 -2.85 -22.42
C PHE A 45 20.88 -2.40 -23.70
N CYS A 46 21.28 -1.12 -23.74
CA CYS A 46 21.93 -0.48 -24.88
C CYS A 46 23.35 -0.05 -24.53
N ILE A 47 24.31 -0.35 -25.41
CA ILE A 47 25.71 0.04 -25.30
C ILE A 47 25.98 1.08 -26.38
N TRP A 48 26.51 2.23 -25.97
CA TRP A 48 26.75 3.37 -26.87
C TRP A 48 28.24 3.60 -27.07
N THR A 49 28.67 3.84 -28.30
CA THR A 49 29.99 4.43 -28.56
C THR A 49 29.95 5.92 -28.21
N GLU A 50 31.08 6.50 -27.79
CA GLU A 50 31.19 7.92 -27.42
C GLU A 50 30.61 8.85 -28.51
N SER A 51 31.02 8.63 -29.76
CA SER A 51 30.58 9.42 -30.92
C SER A 51 29.09 9.26 -31.24
N ALA A 52 28.49 8.11 -30.92
CA ALA A 52 27.05 7.90 -31.08
C ALA A 52 26.28 8.63 -29.99
N PHE A 53 26.78 8.59 -28.75
CA PHE A 53 26.13 9.25 -27.61
C PHE A 53 26.10 10.77 -27.78
N ARG A 54 27.22 11.39 -28.17
CA ARG A 54 27.27 12.86 -28.42
C ARG A 54 26.34 13.32 -29.53
N LYS A 55 26.10 12.48 -30.54
CA LYS A 55 25.27 12.83 -31.70
C LYS A 55 23.77 12.88 -31.38
N LEU A 56 23.33 12.36 -30.23
CA LEU A 56 21.93 12.41 -29.83
C LEU A 56 21.42 13.84 -29.62
N ASP A 57 22.26 14.74 -29.13
CA ASP A 57 21.91 16.14 -28.90
C ASP A 57 21.60 16.86 -30.23
N ASP A 58 22.35 16.58 -31.29
CA ASP A 58 22.06 17.16 -32.62
C ASP A 58 20.82 16.52 -33.27
N LEU A 59 20.53 15.27 -32.93
CA LEU A 59 19.47 14.48 -33.56
C LEU A 59 18.09 14.74 -32.95
N TYR A 60 18.03 14.98 -31.64
CA TYR A 60 16.78 15.20 -30.90
C TYR A 60 16.69 16.57 -30.23
N GLY A 61 17.81 17.27 -30.04
CA GLY A 61 17.84 18.56 -29.35
C GLY A 61 17.66 18.43 -27.84
N THR A 62 17.42 19.57 -27.21
CA THR A 62 17.00 19.69 -25.81
C THR A 62 15.68 20.47 -25.76
N TRP A 63 15.05 20.60 -24.58
CA TRP A 63 13.88 21.48 -24.45
C TRP A 63 14.17 22.96 -24.74
N ARG A 64 15.45 23.38 -24.73
CA ARG A 64 15.87 24.77 -24.99
C ARG A 64 16.42 24.98 -26.40
N LYS A 65 16.93 23.93 -27.05
CA LYS A 65 17.57 23.99 -28.37
C LYS A 65 16.90 22.97 -29.30
N PRO A 66 16.34 23.38 -30.44
CA PRO A 66 15.68 22.45 -31.38
C PRO A 66 16.68 21.44 -31.98
N ALA A 67 16.15 20.35 -32.52
CA ALA A 67 16.95 19.35 -33.22
C ALA A 67 17.53 19.94 -34.52
N SER A 68 18.83 19.70 -34.76
CA SER A 68 19.52 20.16 -35.98
C SER A 68 19.23 19.25 -37.17
N LEU A 69 19.17 17.93 -36.93
CA LEU A 69 19.05 16.93 -38.00
C LEU A 69 17.60 16.53 -38.32
N LYS A 70 16.65 16.86 -37.46
CA LYS A 70 15.22 16.53 -37.64
C LYS A 70 14.40 17.81 -37.75
N ALA A 71 13.93 18.10 -38.96
CA ALA A 71 13.10 19.27 -39.23
C ALA A 71 11.75 19.17 -38.48
N GLY A 72 11.36 20.26 -37.82
CA GLY A 72 10.07 20.37 -37.12
C GLY A 72 9.92 19.47 -35.89
N TYR A 73 10.99 18.83 -35.42
CA TYR A 73 10.94 17.96 -34.24
C TYR A 73 11.37 18.70 -32.97
N THR A 74 10.57 18.56 -31.92
CA THR A 74 10.90 19.01 -30.56
C THR A 74 10.61 17.88 -29.56
N LEU A 75 11.30 17.92 -28.41
CA LEU A 75 11.07 16.97 -27.34
C LEU A 75 9.67 17.16 -26.73
N PRO A 76 8.92 16.08 -26.48
CA PRO A 76 7.64 16.16 -25.80
C PRO A 76 7.77 16.82 -24.42
N MET A 77 6.78 17.65 -24.07
CA MET A 77 6.68 18.24 -22.74
C MET A 77 6.21 17.19 -21.72
N HIS A 78 6.87 17.14 -20.57
CA HIS A 78 6.43 16.28 -19.47
C HIS A 78 5.10 16.78 -18.91
N LYS A 79 4.15 15.87 -18.63
CA LYS A 79 2.86 16.24 -18.01
C LYS A 79 3.02 16.65 -16.54
N MET A 80 4.05 16.14 -15.87
CA MET A 80 4.36 16.40 -14.47
C MET A 80 5.85 16.69 -14.35
N THR A 81 6.21 17.80 -13.69
CA THR A 81 7.62 18.24 -13.53
C THR A 81 8.40 17.32 -12.62
N ASN A 82 7.83 16.96 -11.47
CA ASN A 82 8.42 16.02 -10.51
C ASN A 82 7.57 14.75 -10.43
N THR A 83 8.09 13.61 -10.87
CA THR A 83 7.38 12.32 -10.86
C THR A 83 7.43 11.60 -9.50
N ASP A 84 8.21 12.09 -8.53
CA ASP A 84 8.30 11.50 -7.19
C ASP A 84 7.10 11.93 -6.33
N LEU A 85 6.02 11.16 -6.47
CA LEU A 85 4.81 11.31 -5.67
C LEU A 85 5.05 11.07 -4.19
N SER A 86 6.00 10.21 -3.81
CA SER A 86 6.27 9.92 -2.41
C SER A 86 6.85 11.13 -1.70
N ARG A 87 7.76 11.84 -2.37
CA ARG A 87 8.31 13.10 -1.88
C ARG A 87 7.25 14.19 -1.77
N ILE A 88 6.41 14.35 -2.81
CA ILE A 88 5.34 15.35 -2.80
C ILE A 88 4.35 15.05 -1.67
N LEU A 89 3.85 13.83 -1.56
CA LEU A 89 2.88 13.47 -0.53
C LEU A 89 3.42 13.63 0.89
N LYS A 90 4.73 13.45 1.10
CA LYS A 90 5.37 13.61 2.42
C LYS A 90 5.86 15.03 2.71
N SER A 91 5.60 15.98 1.80
CA SER A 91 6.04 17.37 1.99
C SER A 91 5.28 18.05 3.13
N GLU A 92 5.95 18.94 3.85
CA GLU A 92 5.38 19.60 5.03
C GLU A 92 4.18 20.48 4.66
N GLU A 93 4.22 21.11 3.48
CA GLU A 93 3.16 21.96 2.97
C GLU A 93 1.86 21.19 2.79
N ILE A 94 1.95 19.96 2.27
CA ILE A 94 0.80 19.07 2.10
C ILE A 94 0.39 18.49 3.46
N GLN A 95 1.32 17.97 4.24
CA GLN A 95 1.01 17.32 5.52
C GLN A 95 0.39 18.29 6.54
N LYS A 96 0.77 19.57 6.54
CA LYS A 96 0.18 20.60 7.40
C LYS A 96 -1.29 20.90 7.06
N ALA A 97 -1.68 20.76 5.80
CA ALA A 97 -3.05 21.00 5.33
C ALA A 97 -3.96 19.75 5.47
N LEU A 98 -3.39 18.57 5.65
CA LEU A 98 -4.13 17.31 5.70
C LEU A 98 -4.73 17.05 7.10
N ARG A 99 -5.94 16.49 7.11
CA ARG A 99 -6.56 15.92 8.31
C ARG A 99 -5.91 14.59 8.69
N THR A 100 -5.96 14.23 9.97
CA THR A 100 -5.52 12.92 10.45
C THR A 100 -6.23 11.75 9.75
N PRO A 101 -5.50 10.68 9.39
CA PRO A 101 -6.07 9.55 8.66
C PRO A 101 -7.02 8.73 9.55
N SER A 102 -8.22 8.43 9.04
CA SER A 102 -9.13 7.47 9.69
C SER A 102 -8.76 6.05 9.30
N LYS A 103 -8.21 5.28 10.24
CA LYS A 103 -7.80 3.88 10.03
C LYS A 103 -8.84 2.86 10.52
N ASN A 104 -10.05 3.32 10.84
CA ASN A 104 -11.09 2.46 11.39
C ASN A 104 -11.77 1.64 10.27
N ILE A 105 -11.53 0.33 10.27
CA ILE A 105 -12.20 -0.61 9.36
C ILE A 105 -13.51 -1.07 10.02
N HIS A 106 -14.65 -0.53 9.57
CA HIS A 106 -15.96 -0.96 10.02
C HIS A 106 -16.36 -2.28 9.35
N ARG A 107 -16.24 -3.38 10.09
CA ARG A 107 -16.71 -4.69 9.63
C ARG A 107 -18.22 -4.81 9.85
N ARG A 108 -18.90 -5.54 8.96
CA ARG A 108 -20.31 -5.88 9.12
C ARG A 108 -20.49 -6.63 10.45
N VAL A 109 -21.28 -6.05 11.35
CA VAL A 109 -21.65 -6.69 12.61
C VAL A 109 -22.88 -7.57 12.37
N LEU A 110 -22.80 -8.85 12.71
CA LEU A 110 -23.96 -9.74 12.67
C LEU A 110 -25.02 -9.26 13.66
N LYS A 111 -26.22 -8.97 13.17
CA LYS A 111 -27.38 -8.61 14.01
C LYS A 111 -27.85 -9.84 14.78
N LYS A 112 -27.43 -9.95 16.04
CA LYS A 112 -27.87 -10.99 16.96
C LYS A 112 -29.26 -10.64 17.50
N ASN A 113 -30.16 -11.62 17.57
CA ASN A 113 -31.52 -11.42 18.08
C ASN A 113 -31.51 -11.07 19.59
N PRO A 114 -32.01 -9.89 20.03
CA PRO A 114 -32.02 -9.48 21.44
C PRO A 114 -32.89 -10.37 22.34
N LEU A 115 -34.00 -10.91 21.82
CA LEU A 115 -34.90 -11.77 22.60
C LEU A 115 -34.24 -13.10 22.98
N LYS A 116 -33.35 -13.59 22.10
CA LYS A 116 -32.55 -14.80 22.34
C LYS A 116 -31.20 -14.50 23.01
N ASN A 117 -30.62 -13.32 22.82
CA ASN A 117 -29.31 -12.94 23.34
C ASN A 117 -29.40 -11.80 24.38
N LEU A 118 -29.30 -12.17 25.66
CA LEU A 118 -29.40 -11.24 26.78
C LEU A 118 -28.39 -10.08 26.72
N ARG A 119 -27.13 -10.32 26.28
CA ARG A 119 -26.12 -9.25 26.24
C ARG A 119 -26.49 -8.15 25.25
N ILE A 120 -27.09 -8.53 24.12
CA ILE A 120 -27.57 -7.59 23.12
C ILE A 120 -28.81 -6.86 23.62
N MET A 121 -29.74 -7.57 24.27
CA MET A 121 -30.89 -6.93 24.92
C MET A 121 -30.46 -5.89 25.95
N LEU A 122 -29.46 -6.19 26.78
CA LEU A 122 -28.96 -5.25 27.78
C LEU A 122 -28.19 -4.07 27.16
N LYS A 123 -27.47 -4.30 26.05
CA LYS A 123 -26.81 -3.23 25.30
C LYS A 123 -27.82 -2.25 24.68
N LEU A 124 -28.97 -2.75 24.23
CA LEU A 124 -30.03 -1.96 23.62
C LEU A 124 -30.99 -1.34 24.66
N ASN A 125 -31.31 -2.08 25.72
CA ASN A 125 -32.24 -1.70 26.78
C ASN A 125 -31.71 -2.10 28.17
N PRO A 126 -31.11 -1.16 28.91
CA PRO A 126 -30.62 -1.41 30.28
C PRO A 126 -31.73 -1.81 31.27
N TYR A 127 -32.96 -1.30 31.09
CA TYR A 127 -34.10 -1.60 31.96
C TYR A 127 -34.57 -3.06 31.83
N ALA A 128 -34.25 -3.75 30.73
CA ALA A 128 -34.55 -5.18 30.59
C ALA A 128 -33.93 -6.02 31.72
N LYS A 129 -32.83 -5.56 32.33
CA LYS A 129 -32.19 -6.23 33.49
C LYS A 129 -33.08 -6.22 34.72
N THR A 130 -33.60 -5.04 35.08
CA THR A 130 -34.45 -4.84 36.27
C THR A 130 -35.81 -5.49 36.04
N ALA A 131 -36.42 -5.29 34.88
CA ALA A 131 -37.68 -5.92 34.51
C ALA A 131 -37.60 -7.45 34.61
N ARG A 132 -36.57 -8.07 34.02
CA ARG A 132 -36.35 -9.52 34.10
C ARG A 132 -36.13 -10.00 35.54
N ARG A 133 -35.35 -9.25 36.33
CA ARG A 133 -35.12 -9.59 37.75
C ARG A 133 -36.41 -9.52 38.56
N ASN A 134 -37.20 -8.47 38.39
CA ASN A 134 -38.48 -8.29 39.07
C ASN A 134 -39.47 -9.38 38.68
N ALA A 135 -39.53 -9.75 37.39
CA ALA A 135 -40.34 -10.86 36.91
C ALA A 135 -39.94 -12.20 37.54
N ILE A 136 -38.63 -12.51 37.65
CA ILE A 136 -38.14 -13.73 38.33
C ILE A 136 -38.54 -13.74 39.81
N LEU A 137 -38.38 -12.61 40.51
CA LEU A 137 -38.74 -12.47 41.92
C LEU A 137 -40.25 -12.58 42.16
N LYS A 138 -41.06 -12.09 41.22
CA LYS A 138 -42.52 -12.20 41.26
C LYS A 138 -42.98 -13.63 40.99
N HIS A 139 -42.38 -14.31 40.00
CA HIS A 139 -42.74 -15.67 39.61
C HIS A 139 -42.29 -16.74 40.61
N ASN A 140 -41.10 -16.58 41.21
CA ASN A 140 -40.58 -17.53 42.19
C ASN A 140 -40.38 -16.87 43.57
N PRO A 141 -41.41 -16.91 44.45
CA PRO A 141 -41.34 -16.28 45.76
C PRO A 141 -40.28 -16.93 46.67
N ALA A 142 -39.88 -18.19 46.42
CA ALA A 142 -38.79 -18.84 47.15
C ALA A 142 -37.43 -18.18 46.85
N ILE A 143 -37.20 -17.70 45.63
CA ILE A 143 -35.99 -16.92 45.28
C ILE A 143 -36.03 -15.55 45.98
N LYS A 144 -37.20 -14.91 46.01
CA LYS A 144 -37.40 -13.64 46.75
C LYS A 144 -37.13 -13.82 48.25
N ALA A 145 -37.66 -14.87 48.86
CA ALA A 145 -37.43 -15.21 50.26
C ALA A 145 -35.95 -15.54 50.54
N LYS A 146 -35.26 -16.25 49.64
CA LYS A 146 -33.81 -16.49 49.74
C LYS A 146 -32.97 -15.21 49.62
N MET A 147 -33.40 -14.23 48.83
CA MET A 147 -32.71 -12.92 48.72
C MET A 147 -32.95 -12.00 49.93
N LEU A 148 -34.13 -12.06 50.55
CA LEU A 148 -34.46 -11.25 51.73
C LEU A 148 -33.85 -11.80 53.02
N LYS A 149 -33.47 -13.09 53.05
CA LYS A 149 -32.71 -13.65 54.17
C LYS A 149 -31.35 -12.94 54.27
N PRO A 150 -30.96 -12.43 55.45
CA PRO A 150 -29.65 -11.84 55.63
C PRO A 150 -28.59 -12.89 55.28
N LYS A 151 -27.66 -12.55 54.38
CA LYS A 151 -26.50 -13.41 54.14
C LYS A 151 -25.79 -13.57 55.48
N LYS A 152 -25.84 -14.77 56.09
CA LYS A 152 -25.01 -15.11 57.24
C LYS A 152 -23.58 -14.74 56.85
N LYS A 153 -22.97 -13.77 57.54
CA LYS A 153 -21.53 -13.52 57.41
C LYS A 153 -20.85 -14.89 57.61
N PRO A 154 -19.95 -15.33 56.72
CA PRO A 154 -19.17 -16.53 57.00
C PRO A 154 -18.52 -16.30 58.37
N GLY A 155 -18.86 -17.12 59.36
CA GLY A 155 -18.31 -16.99 60.70
C GLY A 155 -16.79 -16.97 60.59
N LYS A 156 -16.14 -16.00 61.23
CA LYS A 156 -14.70 -16.03 61.44
C LYS A 156 -14.39 -17.37 62.09
N LYS A 157 -13.88 -18.34 61.32
CA LYS A 157 -13.21 -19.51 61.89
C LYS A 157 -12.04 -18.94 62.69
N GLY A 158 -12.11 -19.02 64.01
CA GLY A 158 -11.00 -18.65 64.88
C GLY A 158 -9.76 -19.40 64.39
N ALA A 159 -8.66 -18.67 64.20
CA ALA A 159 -7.39 -19.29 63.86
C ALA A 159 -7.07 -20.36 64.92
N PRO A 160 -6.58 -21.55 64.52
CA PRO A 160 -6.20 -22.57 65.50
C PRO A 160 -5.08 -22.01 66.39
N LYS A 161 -5.30 -21.99 67.71
CA LYS A 161 -4.21 -21.75 68.67
C LYS A 161 -3.20 -22.88 68.49
N LYS A 162 -2.00 -22.56 68.02
CA LYS A 162 -0.88 -23.51 68.01
C LYS A 162 -0.58 -23.93 69.46
N PRO A 163 -0.41 -25.23 69.76
CA PRO A 163 0.07 -25.66 71.06
C PRO A 163 1.50 -25.14 71.27
N LYS A 164 1.77 -24.63 72.47
CA LYS A 164 3.14 -24.35 72.93
C LYS A 164 3.72 -25.65 73.48
N ALA A 165 4.67 -26.23 72.75
CA ALA A 165 5.77 -27.06 73.24
C ALA A 165 6.78 -27.15 72.09
#